data_AF-A0A834E3Y2-F1
#
_entry.id   AF-A0A834E3Y2-F1
#
_cell.length_a   1.000
_cell.length_b   1.000
_cell.length_c   1.000
_cell.angle_alpha   90.00
_cell.angle_beta   90.00
_cell.angle_gamma   90.00
#
_symmetry.space_group_name_H-M   'P 1'
#
loop_
_entity.id
_entity.type
_entity.pdbx_description
1 polymer ?
#
loop_
_entity_poly.entity_id
_entity_poly.type
_entity_poly.pdbx_seq_one_letter_code
_entity_poly.pdbx_strand_id
1 'polypeptide(L)'
;MSYNYVVTAQKPTAVNGCVTGHFTSAEDLNLLIAKNTRLEIYVVTAEGLRPVKEVGMYGKIAVMELFRPKVSTHSGLGPATKMVLCFRGLLFFFFFF
;
A
#
# COMPACT_ATOMS: atom_id res chain seq x y z
N MET A 1 39.61 -10.26 -6.38
CA MET A 1 38.22 -10.20 -5.86
C MET A 1 37.68 -8.79 -6.09
N SER A 2 36.52 -8.65 -6.74
CA SER A 2 35.83 -7.38 -6.90
C SER A 2 34.72 -7.30 -5.84
N TYR A 3 34.67 -6.18 -5.12
CA TYR A 3 33.60 -5.83 -4.19
C TYR A 3 32.83 -4.67 -4.79
N ASN A 4 31.54 -4.90 -5.09
CA ASN A 4 30.70 -3.90 -5.72
C ASN A 4 29.63 -3.43 -4.73
N TYR A 5 29.42 -2.11 -4.69
CA TYR A 5 28.34 -1.48 -3.93
C TYR A 5 27.33 -0.89 -4.90
N VAL A 6 26.07 -1.32 -4.79
CA VAL A 6 24.99 -0.91 -5.70
C VAL A 6 23.96 -0.12 -4.91
N VAL A 7 23.63 1.06 -5.41
CA VAL A 7 22.63 1.96 -4.82
C VAL A 7 21.64 2.42 -5.88
N THR A 8 20.41 2.69 -5.47
CA THR A 8 19.39 3.25 -6.35
C THR A 8 19.57 4.76 -6.46
N ALA A 9 19.98 5.26 -7.64
CA ALA A 9 20.09 6.70 -7.89
C ALA A 9 18.72 7.40 -7.97
N GLN A 10 17.75 6.73 -8.61
CA GLN A 10 16.37 7.22 -8.73
C GLN A 10 15.40 6.14 -8.26
N LYS A 11 14.34 6.56 -7.57
CA LYS A 11 13.22 5.68 -7.23
C LYS A 11 12.47 5.28 -8.51
N PRO A 12 11.92 4.06 -8.59
CA PRO A 12 11.09 3.65 -9.72
C PRO A 12 9.90 4.60 -9.88
N THR A 13 9.71 5.12 -11.09
CA THR A 13 8.62 6.06 -11.42
C THR A 13 7.45 5.39 -12.12
N ALA A 14 7.67 4.23 -12.73
CA ALA A 14 6.63 3.46 -13.40
C ALA A 14 5.58 2.96 -12.39
N VAL A 15 4.30 3.18 -12.72
CA VAL A 15 3.16 2.71 -11.93
C VAL A 15 2.79 1.30 -12.41
N ASN A 16 2.80 0.34 -11.51
CA ASN A 16 2.45 -1.06 -11.77
C ASN A 16 0.98 -1.36 -11.48
N GLY A 17 0.38 -0.61 -10.56
CA GLY A 17 -1.02 -0.76 -10.18
C GLY A 17 -1.46 0.36 -9.26
N CYS A 18 -2.75 0.63 -9.25
CA CYS A 18 -3.37 1.57 -8.35
C CYS A 18 -4.68 0.99 -7.80
N VAL A 19 -4.99 1.35 -6.55
CA VAL A 19 -6.22 0.95 -5.88
C VAL A 19 -6.76 2.14 -5.12
N THR A 20 -8.07 2.38 -5.21
CA THR A 20 -8.77 3.38 -4.42
C THR A 20 -9.58 2.73 -3.32
N GLY A 21 -9.63 3.35 -2.15
CA GLY A 21 -10.47 2.90 -1.05
C GLY A 21 -10.17 3.59 0.27
N HIS A 22 -10.85 3.16 1.33
CA HIS A 22 -10.75 3.77 2.66
C HIS A 22 -9.67 3.08 3.49
N PHE A 23 -8.42 3.54 3.40
CA PHE A 23 -7.28 2.92 4.08
C PHE A 23 -6.91 3.61 5.39
N THR A 24 -6.85 4.95 5.43
CA THR A 24 -6.48 5.72 6.62
C THR A 24 -7.64 5.91 7.61
N SER A 25 -8.83 6.14 7.09
CA SER A 25 -10.07 6.35 7.85
C SER A 25 -11.27 5.88 7.04
N ALA A 26 -12.41 5.67 7.70
CA ALA A 26 -13.66 5.28 7.03
C ALA A 26 -14.25 6.38 6.14
N GLU A 27 -13.89 7.63 6.40
CA GLU A 27 -14.41 8.81 5.69
C GLU A 27 -13.47 9.27 4.57
N ASP A 28 -12.16 9.05 4.75
CA ASP A 28 -11.15 9.52 3.80
C ASP A 28 -11.00 8.57 2.62
N LEU A 29 -11.18 9.09 1.41
CA LEU A 29 -10.86 8.38 0.18
C LEU A 29 -9.34 8.38 -0.02
N ASN A 30 -8.74 7.19 -0.09
CA ASN A 30 -7.31 7.03 -0.33
C ASN A 30 -7.04 6.46 -1.73
N LEU A 31 -5.94 6.89 -2.30
CA LEU A 31 -5.35 6.35 -3.52
C LEU A 31 -4.00 5.72 -3.17
N LEU A 32 -3.91 4.41 -3.36
CA LEU A 32 -2.70 3.62 -3.20
C LEU A 32 -2.06 3.39 -4.57
N ILE A 33 -0.76 3.65 -4.67
CA ILE A 33 0.00 3.50 -5.92
C ILE A 33 1.17 2.56 -5.67
N ALA A 34 1.23 1.47 -6.43
CA ALA A 34 2.40 0.59 -6.48
C ALA A 34 3.36 1.01 -7.59
N LYS A 35 4.60 1.29 -7.20
CA LYS A 35 5.74 1.54 -8.09
C LYS A 35 6.82 0.51 -7.84
N ASN A 36 6.64 -0.67 -8.44
CA ASN A 36 7.51 -1.84 -8.34
C ASN A 36 7.81 -2.30 -6.90
N THR A 37 8.80 -1.68 -6.25
CA THR A 37 9.23 -1.96 -4.87
C THR A 37 8.77 -0.92 -3.86
N ARG A 38 8.04 0.11 -4.29
CA ARG A 38 7.55 1.19 -3.44
C ARG A 38 6.03 1.27 -3.50
N LEU A 39 5.43 1.58 -2.37
CA LEU A 39 4.00 1.79 -2.21
C LEU A 39 3.79 3.20 -1.68
N GLU A 40 3.01 4.00 -2.39
CA GLU A 40 2.67 5.38 -2.03
C GLU A 40 1.19 5.45 -1.66
N ILE A 41 0.90 6.14 -0.57
CA ILE A 41 -0.44 6.34 -0.02
C ILE A 41 -0.77 7.82 -0.10
N TYR A 42 -1.84 8.13 -0.83
CA TYR A 42 -2.38 9.47 -0.98
C TYR A 42 -3.79 9.55 -0.41
N VAL A 43 -4.11 10.66 0.25
CA VAL A 43 -5.49 11.04 0.57
C VAL A 43 -5.98 11.99 -0.52
N VAL A 44 -7.19 11.73 -1.01
CA VAL A 44 -7.85 12.60 -1.98
C VAL A 44 -8.47 13.78 -1.23
N THR A 45 -7.97 14.98 -1.50
CA THR A 45 -8.53 16.24 -1.03
C THR A 45 -9.16 16.98 -2.21
N ALA A 46 -10.00 18.00 -1.94
CA ALA A 46 -10.63 18.79 -2.99
C ALA A 46 -9.60 19.51 -3.91
N GLU A 47 -8.42 19.83 -3.37
CA GLU A 47 -7.33 20.49 -4.08
C GLU A 47 -6.43 19.52 -4.87
N GLY A 48 -6.50 18.22 -4.56
CA GLY A 48 -5.69 17.20 -5.25
C GLY A 48 -5.33 16.01 -4.38
N LEU A 49 -4.13 15.47 -4.58
CA LEU A 49 -3.64 14.28 -3.87
C LEU A 49 -2.61 14.69 -2.82
N ARG A 50 -2.94 14.48 -1.56
CA ARG A 50 -2.02 14.72 -0.44
C ARG A 50 -1.24 13.45 -0.12
N PRO A 51 0.10 13.44 -0.22
CA PRO A 51 0.88 12.28 0.19
C PRO A 51 0.81 12.10 1.70
N VAL A 52 0.41 10.91 2.15
CA VAL A 52 0.37 10.54 3.57
C VAL A 52 1.63 9.76 3.94
N LYS A 53 1.93 8.71 3.15
CA LYS A 53 3.04 7.82 3.47
C LYS A 53 3.61 7.17 2.21
N GLU A 54 4.91 6.94 2.23
CA GLU A 54 5.61 6.09 1.27
C GLU A 54 6.28 4.94 2.04
N VAL A 55 6.08 3.72 1.56
CA VAL A 55 6.65 2.51 2.14
C VAL A 55 7.47 1.78 1.08
N GLY A 56 8.73 1.48 1.40
CA GLY A 56 9.56 0.59 0.60
C GLY A 56 9.33 -0.86 1.02
N MET A 57 9.12 -1.75 0.04
CA MET A 57 8.96 -3.17 0.27
C MET A 57 10.17 -3.93 -0.28
N TYR A 58 10.61 -4.96 0.43
CA TYR A 58 11.68 -5.87 0.00
C TYR A 58 11.15 -6.91 -0.98
N GLY A 59 10.60 -6.45 -2.10
CA GLY A 59 9.98 -7.31 -3.11
C GLY A 59 9.20 -6.51 -4.14
N LYS A 60 8.86 -7.15 -5.26
CA LYS A 60 8.02 -6.56 -6.31
C LYS A 60 6.55 -6.77 -6.00
N ILE A 61 5.80 -5.67 -5.90
CA ILE A 61 4.35 -5.70 -5.73
C ILE A 61 3.72 -6.29 -7.01
N ALA A 62 3.10 -7.46 -6.89
CA ALA A 62 2.45 -8.12 -8.03
C ALA A 62 0.94 -7.89 -8.03
N VAL A 63 0.29 -8.06 -6.87
CA VAL A 63 -1.15 -7.75 -6.70
C VAL A 63 -1.32 -6.92 -5.44
N MET A 64 -2.14 -5.88 -5.54
CA MET A 64 -2.58 -5.06 -4.42
C MET A 64 -4.10 -5.00 -4.47
N GLU A 65 -4.76 -5.43 -3.41
CA GLU A 65 -6.21 -5.32 -3.26
C GLU A 65 -6.57 -4.81 -1.87
N LEU A 66 -7.53 -3.90 -1.81
CA LEU A 66 -8.13 -3.42 -0.58
C LEU A 66 -9.33 -4.27 -0.25
N PHE A 67 -9.35 -4.86 0.95
CA PHE A 67 -10.47 -5.65 1.41
C PHE A 67 -10.93 -5.19 2.80
N ARG A 68 -12.23 -4.92 2.92
CA ARG A 68 -12.88 -4.61 4.19
C ARG A 68 -13.65 -5.84 4.67
N PRO A 69 -13.13 -6.62 5.64
CA PRO A 69 -13.91 -7.71 6.22
C PRO A 69 -15.15 -7.17 6.90
N LYS A 70 -16.30 -7.84 6.70
CA LYS A 70 -17.49 -7.64 7.53
C LYS A 70 -17.20 -8.23 8.91
N VAL A 71 -16.62 -7.45 9.82
CA VAL A 71 -16.50 -7.89 11.22
C VAL A 71 -17.91 -7.87 11.84
N SER A 72 -18.39 -9.04 12.25
CA SER A 72 -19.57 -9.17 13.11
C SER A 72 -19.27 -8.55 14.46
N THR A 73 -20.20 -7.71 14.92
CA THR A 73 -20.21 -6.91 16.15
C THR A 73 -20.06 -7.72 17.45
N HIS A 74 -18.90 -8.31 17.71
CA HIS A 74 -18.51 -8.72 19.05
C HIS A 74 -17.03 -8.38 19.26
N SER A 75 -16.73 -7.64 20.34
CA SER A 75 -15.41 -7.10 20.74
C SER A 75 -14.83 -5.95 19.90
N GLY A 76 -15.23 -4.72 20.24
CA GLY A 76 -14.37 -3.58 20.61
C GLY A 76 -13.26 -3.03 19.69
N LEU A 77 -12.77 -3.75 18.68
CA LEU A 77 -11.85 -3.23 17.67
C LEU A 77 -12.64 -2.91 16.40
N GLY A 78 -12.62 -1.63 15.99
CA GLY A 78 -13.31 -1.17 14.78
C GLY A 78 -12.91 -1.94 13.51
N PRO A 79 -13.68 -1.82 12.42
CA PRO A 79 -13.41 -2.52 11.16
C PRO A 79 -12.11 -2.01 10.52
N ALA A 80 -10.98 -2.60 10.91
CA ALA A 80 -9.69 -2.30 10.31
C ALA A 80 -9.70 -2.78 8.84
N THR A 81 -9.54 -1.86 7.91
CA THR A 81 -9.37 -2.17 6.49
C THR A 81 -8.04 -2.88 6.29
N LYS A 82 -8.09 -4.06 5.67
CA LYS A 82 -6.92 -4.90 5.40
C LYS A 82 -6.47 -4.63 3.98
N MET A 83 -5.16 -4.39 3.80
CA MET A 83 -4.56 -4.45 2.48
C MET A 83 -3.98 -5.85 2.27
N VAL A 84 -4.43 -6.52 1.21
CA VAL A 84 -3.87 -7.78 0.75
C VAL A 84 -2.84 -7.47 -0.32
N LEU A 85 -1.59 -7.82 -0.06
CA LEU A 85 -0.52 -7.76 -1.04
C LEU A 85 -0.09 -9.18 -1.41
N CYS A 86 -0.19 -9.52 -2.69
CA CYS A 86 0.38 -10.77 -3.19
C CYS A 86 1.77 -10.50 -3.78
N PHE A 87 2.76 -11.23 -3.26
CA PHE A 87 4.13 -11.24 -3.78
C PHE A 87 4.42 -12.63 -4.35
N ARG A 88 4.47 -12.76 -5.68
CA ARG A 88 4.85 -14.00 -6.39
C ARG A 88 4.14 -15.28 -5.87
N GLY A 89 2.86 -15.19 -5.52
CA GLY A 89 2.05 -16.33 -5.06
C GLY A 89 1.97 -16.51 -3.54
N LEU A 90 2.73 -15.76 -2.73
CA LEU A 90 2.47 -15.65 -1.30
C LEU A 90 1.54 -14.46 -1.00
N LEU A 91 0.43 -14.76 -0.33
CA LEU A 91 -0.52 -13.77 0.18
C LEU A 91 0.00 -13.21 1.51
N PHE A 92 0.43 -11.95 1.53
CA PHE A 92 0.79 -11.24 2.76
C PHE A 92 -0.33 -10.28 3.15
N PHE A 93 -0.84 -10.44 4.37
CA PHE A 93 -1.74 -9.47 4.99
C PHE A 93 -0.89 -8.43 5.71
N PHE A 94 -0.85 -7.20 5.20
CA PHE A 94 -0.23 -6.10 5.92
C PHE A 94 -1.30 -5.32 6.68
N PHE A 95 -1.16 -5.30 8.00
CA PHE A 95 -1.78 -4.29 8.86
C PHE A 95 -0.76 -3.18 9.08
N PHE A 96 -0.98 -2.00 8.50
CA PHE A 96 -0.31 -0.80 8.96
C PHE A 96 -1.19 -0.22 10.07
N PHE A 97 -0.77 -0.35 11.33
CA PHE A 97 -1.34 0.29 12.51
C PHE A 97 -0.30 1.22 13.11
#